data_AF-A0A644Y8Q0-F1
#
_entry.id   AF-A0A644Y8Q0-F1
#
_cell.length_a   1.000
_cell.length_b   1.000
_cell.length_c   1.000
_cell.angle_alpha   90.00
_cell.angle_beta   90.00
_cell.angle_gamma   90.00
#
_symmetry.space_group_name_H-M   'P 1'
#
loop_
_entity.id
_entity.type
_entity.pdbx_description
1 polymer ?
#
loop_
_entity_poly.entity_id
_entity_poly.type
_entity_poly.pdbx_seq_one_letter_code
_entity_poly.pdbx_strand_id
1 'polypeptide(L)' 'MKLKEENTVEIMILITRIIVLIVSGMSSVGAVGEVAKASGVASATLWRNLPYRFK' A
#
# COMPACT_ATOMS: atom_id res chain seq x y z
N MET A 1 -4.54 -18.85 -13.32
CA MET A 1 -4.94 -17.45 -13.56
C MET A 1 -5.48 -16.79 -12.29
N LYS A 2 -6.32 -17.47 -11.48
CA LYS A 2 -6.84 -17.00 -10.18
C LYS A 2 -5.79 -16.45 -9.19
N LEU A 3 -4.62 -17.11 -9.07
CA LEU A 3 -3.57 -16.70 -8.13
C LEU A 3 -2.98 -15.29 -8.39
N LYS A 4 -3.00 -14.81 -9.65
CA LYS A 4 -2.53 -13.46 -10.00
C LYS A 4 -3.56 -12.38 -9.66
N GLU A 5 -4.85 -12.71 -9.78
CA GLU A 5 -5.95 -11.80 -9.47
C GLU A 5 -6.09 -11.62 -7.96
N GLU A 6 -5.98 -12.69 -7.18
CA GLU A 6 -5.96 -12.66 -5.70
C GLU A 6 -4.84 -11.73 -5.19
N ASN A 7 -3.62 -11.88 -5.72
CA ASN A 7 -2.49 -10.99 -5.41
C ASN A 7 -2.76 -9.52 -5.77
N THR A 8 -3.53 -9.26 -6.84
CA THR A 8 -3.85 -7.90 -7.26
C THR A 8 -4.84 -7.23 -6.30
N VAL A 9 -5.87 -7.98 -5.86
CA VAL A 9 -6.85 -7.49 -4.90
C VAL A 9 -6.20 -7.21 -3.54
N GLU A 10 -5.32 -8.10 -3.07
CA GLU A 10 -4.58 -7.91 -1.82
C GLU A 10 -3.73 -6.64 -1.83
N ILE A 11 -2.96 -6.41 -2.90
CA ILE A 11 -2.19 -5.18 -3.09
C ILE A 11 -3.10 -3.95 -3.02
N MET A 12 -4.26 -3.98 -3.70
CA MET A 12 -5.19 -2.84 -3.70
C MET A 12 -5.75 -2.53 -2.31
N ILE A 13 -6.08 -3.54 -1.51
CA ILE A 13 -6.53 -3.35 -0.12
C ILE A 13 -5.44 -2.67 0.71
N LEU A 14 -4.17 -3.07 0.52
CA LEU A 14 -3.04 -2.43 1.20
C LEU A 14 -2.83 -0.98 0.74
N ILE A 15 -2.98 -0.69 -0.55
CA ILE A 15 -2.95 0.69 -1.07
C ILE A 15 -4.06 1.54 -0.46
N THR A 16 -5.29 1.03 -0.35
CA THR A 16 -6.39 1.75 0.30
C THR A 16 -6.05 2.07 1.76
N ARG A 17 -5.46 1.12 2.52
CA ARG A 17 -5.01 1.37 3.89
C ARG A 17 -3.95 2.47 3.97
N ILE A 18 -2.97 2.47 3.06
CA ILE A 18 -1.95 3.52 2.98
C ILE A 18 -2.61 4.88 2.75
N ILE A 19 -3.57 4.97 1.82
CA ILE A 19 -4.29 6.22 1.53
C ILE A 19 -5.05 6.72 2.77
N VAL A 20 -5.73 5.84 3.50
CA VAL A 20 -6.44 6.23 4.73
C VAL A 20 -5.49 6.80 5.77
N LEU A 21 -4.31 6.21 5.95
CA LEU A 21 -3.29 6.73 6.89
C LEU A 21 -2.78 8.11 6.45
N ILE A 22 -2.54 8.31 5.16
CA ILE A 22 -2.09 9.60 4.61
C ILE A 22 -3.15 10.68 4.81
N VAL A 23 -4.41 10.37 4.50
CA VAL A 23 -5.53 11.29 4.72
C VAL A 23 -5.74 11.59 6.21
N SER A 24 -5.32 10.68 7.09
CA SER A 24 -5.31 10.89 8.55
C SER A 24 -4.12 11.72 9.06
N GLY A 25 -3.29 12.25 8.16
CA GLY A 25 -2.16 13.13 8.49
C GLY A 25 -0.80 12.45 8.60
N MET A 26 -0.70 11.15 8.31
CA MET A 26 0.59 10.46 8.24
C MET A 26 1.34 10.81 6.96
N SER A 27 2.68 10.89 7.00
CA SER A 27 3.47 11.05 5.78
C SER A 27 3.35 9.82 4.88
N SER A 28 3.46 10.01 3.54
CA SER A 28 3.40 8.91 2.57
C SER A 28 4.41 7.81 2.88
N VAL A 29 5.64 8.20 3.22
CA VAL A 29 6.73 7.27 3.59
C VAL A 29 6.41 6.52 4.88
N GLY A 30 5.87 7.21 5.89
CA GLY A 30 5.44 6.58 7.15
C GLY A 30 4.32 5.57 6.93
N ALA A 31 3.28 5.94 6.19
CA ALA A 31 2.14 5.08 5.91
C ALA A 31 2.54 3.81 5.13
N VAL A 32 3.43 3.95 4.13
CA VAL A 32 3.97 2.81 3.39
C VAL A 32 4.82 1.91 4.30
N GLY A 33 5.64 2.51 5.17
CA GLY A 33 6.45 1.76 6.14
C GLY A 33 5.61 0.94 7.12
N GLU A 34 4.58 1.55 7.70
CA GLU A 34 3.66 0.89 8.64
C GLU A 34 2.92 -0.29 7.97
N VAL A 35 2.37 -0.07 6.76
CA VAL A 35 1.64 -1.12 6.05
C VAL A 35 2.57 -2.23 5.56
N ALA A 36 3.79 -1.91 5.12
CA ALA A 36 4.79 -2.91 4.74
C ALA A 36 5.16 -3.82 5.93
N LYS A 37 5.41 -3.21 7.10
CA LYS A 37 5.73 -3.94 8.33
C LYS A 37 4.59 -4.87 8.77
N ALA A 38 3.35 -4.40 8.66
CA ALA A 38 2.17 -5.16 9.09
C ALA A 38 1.77 -6.29 8.12
N SER A 39 1.98 -6.11 6.81
CA SER A 39 1.55 -7.07 5.79
C SER A 39 2.64 -8.04 5.33
N GLY A 40 3.91 -7.73 5.59
CA GLY A 40 5.06 -8.47 5.04
C GLY A 40 5.31 -8.19 3.56
N VAL A 41 4.53 -7.31 2.91
CA VAL A 41 4.76 -6.88 1.53
C VAL A 41 5.89 -5.85 1.49
N ALA A 42 6.82 -6.03 0.56
CA ALA A 42 7.93 -5.11 0.39
C ALA A 42 7.46 -3.66 0.14
N SER A 43 8.04 -2.70 0.87
CA SER A 43 7.70 -1.27 0.76
C SER A 43 7.81 -0.75 -0.68
N ALA A 44 8.81 -1.22 -1.44
CA ALA A 44 8.98 -0.84 -2.85
C ALA A 44 7.78 -1.26 -3.72
N THR A 45 7.18 -2.42 -3.44
CA THR A 45 5.98 -2.90 -4.15
C THR A 45 4.79 -2.01 -3.86
N LEU A 46 4.60 -1.62 -2.60
CA LEU A 46 3.52 -0.71 -2.18
C LEU A 46 3.74 0.69 -2.76
N TRP A 47 4.94 1.23 -2.66
CA TRP A 47 5.31 2.54 -3.21
C TRP A 47 5.08 2.64 -4.72
N ARG A 48 5.40 1.58 -5.47
CA ARG A 48 5.18 1.53 -6.91
C ARG A 48 3.69 1.61 -7.26
N ASN A 49 2.84 0.92 -6.50
CA ASN A 49 1.39 0.84 -6.74
C ASN A 49 0.59 2.00 -6.10
N LEU A 50 1.20 2.80 -5.24
CA LEU A 50 0.56 3.97 -4.66
C LEU A 50 0.27 5.02 -5.75
N PRO A 51 -0.94 5.59 -5.83
CA PRO A 51 -1.25 6.64 -6.81
C PRO A 51 -0.36 7.86 -6.62
N TYR A 52 0.08 8.48 -7.71
CA TYR A 52 1.05 9.58 -7.69
C TYR A 52 0.67 10.74 -6.76
N ARG A 53 -0.63 11.07 -6.65
CA ARG A 53 -1.13 12.14 -5.76
C ARG A 53 -0.91 11.88 -4.27
N PHE A 54 -0.58 10.65 -3.89
CA PHE A 54 -0.32 10.23 -2.52
C PHE A 54 1.15 9.83 -2.30
N LYS A 55 2.01 10.01 -3.31
CA LYS A 55 3.46 9.85 -3.13
C LYS A 55 4.01 11.14 -2.55
#